data_AF-A0A8J7EB41-F1
#
_entry.id   AF-A0A8J7EB41-F1
#
_cell.length_a   1.000
_cell.length_b   1.000
_cell.length_c   1.000
_cell.angle_alpha   90.00
_cell.angle_beta   90.00
_cell.angle_gamma   90.00
#
_symmetry.space_group_name_H-M   'P 1'
#
loop_
_entity.id
_entity.type
_entity.pdbx_description
1 polymer ?
#
loop_
_entity_poly.entity_id
_entity_poly.type
_entity_poly.pdbx_seq_one_letter_code
_entity_poly.pdbx_strand_id
1 'polypeptide(L)'
;MSHNSFILSPVDRTLEDAISASMGIGSGIETYPLCDYIMQSVFLKMTGSQEQKMKCICWELATNDYEYRYARYTQSPLGECSNYKDKNNIYKDLIQQIEKHISHPYNTNEATRIDMLCKTKSSIDQVFSDSNLLIWAQKSFYEYCNIWRDVTHKYFATNSTNLFSEVSCSYSLKKMYENHLYKYRNRIAHNTQSYQQNLPTLKTLEDDYHRYENYFIYFAILILIDNIFTHIYRDYLQTLEEA
;
A
#
# COMPACT_ATOMS: atom_id res chain seq x y z
N MET A 1 13.12 -21.36 8.21
CA MET A 1 13.03 -20.01 8.79
C MET A 1 11.65 -19.49 8.45
N SER A 2 10.82 -19.21 9.45
CA SER A 2 9.50 -18.62 9.22
C SER A 2 9.67 -17.13 8.90
N HIS A 3 8.97 -16.64 7.87
CA HIS A 3 9.01 -15.24 7.44
C HIS A 3 8.06 -14.35 8.25
N ASN A 4 7.47 -14.86 9.34
CA ASN A 4 6.45 -14.16 10.14
C ASN A 4 6.94 -12.79 10.63
N SER A 5 8.19 -12.71 11.11
CA SER A 5 8.76 -11.45 11.60
C SER A 5 8.81 -10.35 10.53
N PHE A 6 9.10 -10.73 9.27
CA PHE A 6 9.09 -9.80 8.14
C PHE A 6 7.66 -9.43 7.74
N ILE A 7 6.74 -10.40 7.65
CA ILE A 7 5.34 -10.15 7.26
C ILE A 7 4.66 -9.20 8.26
N LEU A 8 4.97 -9.34 9.54
CA LEU A 8 4.40 -8.53 10.62
C LEU A 8 5.12 -7.19 10.84
N SER A 9 6.28 -6.97 10.21
CA SER A 9 7.01 -5.70 10.29
C SER A 9 6.30 -4.60 9.50
N PRO A 10 6.08 -3.41 10.05
CA PRO A 10 5.29 -2.39 9.36
C PRO A 10 6.12 -1.67 8.27
N VAL A 11 5.50 -1.38 7.13
CA VAL A 11 6.18 -0.80 5.96
C VAL A 11 6.55 0.69 6.15
N ASP A 12 5.88 1.39 7.05
CA ASP A 12 6.10 2.80 7.37
C ASP A 12 7.47 3.09 8.00
N ARG A 13 8.14 2.09 8.61
CA ARG A 13 9.54 2.22 9.04
C ARG A 13 10.49 2.71 7.94
N THR A 14 10.25 2.29 6.69
CA THR A 14 11.09 2.76 5.56
C THR A 14 10.94 4.27 5.34
N LEU A 15 9.75 4.79 5.63
CA LEU A 15 9.45 6.22 5.53
C LEU A 15 10.05 6.99 6.73
N GLU A 16 9.94 6.44 7.95
CA GLU A 16 10.58 6.97 9.16
C GLU A 16 12.11 7.09 9.01
N ASP A 17 12.75 6.04 8.51
CA ASP A 17 14.20 6.00 8.27
C ASP A 17 14.64 7.09 7.29
N ALA A 18 13.85 7.29 6.23
CA ALA A 18 14.16 8.27 5.21
C ALA A 18 14.03 9.71 5.71
N ILE A 19 13.01 10.00 6.51
CA ILE A 19 12.82 11.33 7.11
C ILE A 19 13.89 11.61 8.16
N SER A 20 14.22 10.61 8.97
CA SER A 20 15.30 10.72 9.95
C SER A 20 16.63 11.01 9.26
N ALA A 21 16.90 10.36 8.12
CA ALA A 21 18.10 10.61 7.31
C ALA A 21 18.09 11.98 6.63
N SER A 22 16.92 12.54 6.29
CA SER A 22 16.81 13.83 5.59
C SER A 22 16.73 15.03 6.53
N MET A 23 16.53 14.84 7.83
CA MET A 23 16.30 15.94 8.80
C MET A 23 17.41 17.00 8.82
N GLY A 24 18.67 16.60 8.61
CA GLY A 24 19.82 17.50 8.61
C GLY A 24 20.02 18.34 7.34
N ILE A 25 19.22 18.12 6.29
CA ILE A 25 19.38 18.79 4.98
C ILE A 25 18.93 20.25 5.04
N GLY A 26 18.01 20.60 5.94
CA GLY A 26 17.35 21.91 5.96
C GLY A 26 16.09 21.95 5.10
N SER A 27 15.49 23.13 4.94
CA SER A 27 14.21 23.33 4.24
C SER A 27 14.20 24.54 3.29
N GLY A 28 15.36 25.07 2.92
CA GLY A 28 15.48 26.21 2.01
C GLY A 28 15.22 25.82 0.55
N ILE A 29 15.11 26.82 -0.34
CA ILE A 29 14.81 26.62 -1.76
C ILE A 29 15.88 25.78 -2.48
N GLU A 30 17.12 25.85 -2.02
CA GLU A 30 18.27 25.09 -2.50
C GLU A 30 18.12 23.58 -2.32
N THR A 31 17.29 23.17 -1.35
CA THR A 31 17.04 21.76 -1.01
C THR A 31 15.77 21.21 -1.66
N TYR A 32 14.93 22.07 -2.23
CA TYR A 32 13.67 21.67 -2.87
C TYR A 32 13.82 20.57 -3.95
N PRO A 33 14.84 20.60 -4.84
CA PRO A 33 15.03 19.55 -5.84
C PRO A 33 15.25 18.15 -5.24
N LEU A 34 15.74 18.05 -3.99
CA LEU A 34 15.98 16.77 -3.31
C LEU A 34 14.66 16.08 -2.93
N CYS A 35 13.57 16.82 -2.81
CA CYS A 35 12.27 16.29 -2.42
C CYS A 35 11.84 15.14 -3.33
N ASP A 36 11.90 15.32 -4.65
CA ASP A 36 11.44 14.30 -5.60
C ASP A 36 12.32 13.05 -5.53
N TYR A 37 13.65 13.21 -5.49
CA TYR A 37 14.57 12.07 -5.37
C TYR A 37 14.35 11.25 -4.09
N ILE A 38 14.14 11.91 -2.96
CA ILE A 38 13.90 11.24 -1.68
C ILE A 38 12.56 10.51 -1.73
N MET A 39 11.47 11.20 -2.09
CA MET A 39 10.13 10.62 -2.16
C MET A 39 10.06 9.44 -3.14
N GLN A 40 10.69 9.58 -4.30
CA GLN A 40 10.78 8.54 -5.33
C GLN A 40 11.52 7.29 -4.82
N SER A 41 12.67 7.49 -4.16
CA SER A 41 13.46 6.40 -3.60
C SER A 41 12.70 5.64 -2.52
N VAL A 42 12.06 6.36 -1.61
CA VAL A 42 11.25 5.77 -0.53
C VAL A 42 10.06 5.01 -1.12
N PHE A 43 9.37 5.59 -2.09
CA PHE A 43 8.24 4.96 -2.77
C PHE A 43 8.62 3.63 -3.43
N LEU A 44 9.77 3.58 -4.12
CA LEU A 44 10.28 2.33 -4.69
C LEU A 44 10.62 1.29 -3.62
N LYS A 45 11.25 1.70 -2.51
CA LYS A 45 11.56 0.78 -1.40
C LYS A 45 10.30 0.22 -0.75
N MET A 46 9.29 1.06 -0.49
CA MET A 46 8.02 0.63 0.11
C MET A 46 7.23 -0.31 -0.81
N THR A 47 7.16 0.01 -2.11
CA THR A 47 6.49 -0.87 -3.09
C THR A 47 7.20 -2.21 -3.22
N GLY A 48 8.53 -2.22 -3.32
CA GLY A 48 9.33 -3.45 -3.35
C GLY A 48 9.19 -4.28 -2.06
N SER A 49 9.22 -3.64 -0.89
CA SER A 49 8.99 -4.30 0.40
C SER A 49 7.62 -4.97 0.44
N GLN A 50 6.57 -4.26 0.02
CA GLN A 50 5.21 -4.80 -0.02
C GLN A 50 5.08 -5.96 -1.02
N GLU A 51 5.70 -5.88 -2.20
CA GLU A 51 5.74 -6.99 -3.18
C GLU A 51 6.40 -8.25 -2.58
N GLN A 52 7.51 -8.09 -1.87
CA GLN A 52 8.16 -9.22 -1.18
C GLN A 52 7.29 -9.77 -0.05
N LYS A 53 6.64 -8.90 0.72
CA LYS A 53 5.72 -9.32 1.78
C LYS A 53 4.57 -10.18 1.24
N MET A 54 3.99 -9.79 0.11
CA MET A 54 2.96 -10.58 -0.59
C MET A 54 3.47 -11.97 -0.97
N LYS A 55 4.69 -12.07 -1.51
CA LYS A 55 5.31 -13.37 -1.87
C LYS A 55 5.57 -14.23 -0.62
N CYS A 56 6.10 -13.64 0.45
CA CYS A 56 6.31 -14.34 1.72
C CYS A 56 5.00 -14.88 2.30
N ILE A 57 3.91 -14.12 2.27
CA ILE A 57 2.59 -14.61 2.68
C ILE A 57 2.20 -15.86 1.89
N CYS A 58 2.27 -15.81 0.55
CA CYS A 58 1.96 -16.98 -0.28
C CYS A 58 2.85 -18.18 0.02
N TRP A 59 4.14 -17.98 0.30
CA TRP A 59 5.05 -19.06 0.69
C TRP A 59 4.70 -19.69 2.04
N GLU A 60 4.34 -18.89 3.05
CA GLU A 60 3.92 -19.41 4.35
C GLU A 60 2.60 -20.19 4.22
N LEU A 61 1.61 -19.65 3.49
CA LEU A 61 0.36 -20.38 3.19
C LEU A 61 0.62 -21.71 2.48
N ALA A 62 1.46 -21.68 1.45
CA ALA A 62 1.84 -22.86 0.70
C ALA A 62 2.67 -23.84 1.51
N THR A 63 3.36 -23.41 2.56
CA THR A 63 4.10 -24.31 3.45
C THR A 63 3.13 -25.17 4.26
N ASN A 64 2.03 -24.57 4.71
CA ASN A 64 1.02 -25.23 5.55
C ASN A 64 -0.01 -26.02 4.74
N ASP A 65 -0.38 -25.54 3.54
CA ASP A 65 -1.38 -26.18 2.67
C ASP A 65 -0.77 -26.61 1.31
N TYR A 66 -0.63 -27.92 1.12
CA TYR A 66 -0.10 -28.52 -0.11
C TYR A 66 -1.03 -28.37 -1.32
N GLU A 67 -2.35 -28.37 -1.11
CA GLU A 67 -3.32 -28.14 -2.20
C GLU A 67 -3.23 -26.70 -2.68
N TYR A 68 -3.14 -25.75 -1.74
CA TYR A 68 -2.89 -24.35 -2.06
C TYR A 68 -1.58 -24.17 -2.82
N ARG A 69 -0.50 -24.85 -2.41
CA ARG A 69 0.78 -24.79 -3.12
C ARG A 69 0.64 -25.20 -4.59
N TYR A 70 -0.04 -26.32 -4.85
CA TYR A 70 -0.25 -26.79 -6.22
C TYR A 70 -1.12 -25.81 -7.03
N ALA A 71 -2.24 -25.36 -6.46
CA ALA A 71 -3.12 -24.39 -7.12
C ALA A 71 -2.38 -23.08 -7.44
N ARG A 72 -1.59 -22.55 -6.50
CA ARG A 72 -0.93 -21.25 -6.62
C ARG A 72 0.31 -21.27 -7.50
N TYR A 73 1.14 -22.31 -7.45
CA TYR A 73 2.41 -22.32 -8.20
C TYR A 73 2.33 -23.11 -9.50
N THR A 74 1.34 -24.00 -9.66
CA THR A 74 1.18 -24.78 -10.90
C THR A 74 0.01 -24.30 -11.75
N GLN A 75 -1.14 -23.97 -11.16
CA GLN A 75 -2.35 -23.62 -11.94
C GLN A 75 -2.50 -22.11 -12.17
N SER A 76 -2.19 -21.28 -11.16
CA SER A 76 -2.38 -19.82 -11.23
C SER A 76 -1.19 -19.07 -10.63
N PRO A 77 -0.03 -19.05 -11.31
CA PRO A 77 1.15 -18.36 -10.82
C PRO A 77 0.89 -16.85 -10.73
N LEU A 78 1.29 -16.26 -9.60
CA LEU A 78 1.30 -14.82 -9.41
C LEU A 78 2.48 -14.20 -10.16
N GLY A 79 2.31 -12.96 -10.62
CA GLY A 79 3.42 -12.18 -11.16
C GLY A 79 4.29 -11.59 -10.05
N GLU A 80 4.71 -10.34 -10.23
CA GLU A 80 5.52 -9.62 -9.23
C GLU A 80 4.74 -9.16 -7.99
N CYS A 81 3.42 -9.43 -7.92
CA CYS A 81 2.54 -8.98 -6.82
C CYS A 81 2.46 -7.44 -6.68
N SER A 82 2.80 -6.73 -7.76
CA SER A 82 2.81 -5.27 -7.86
C SER A 82 1.49 -4.69 -8.35
N ASN A 83 0.70 -5.46 -9.10
CA ASN A 83 -0.61 -5.03 -9.60
C ASN A 83 -1.71 -5.33 -8.56
N TYR A 84 -2.83 -4.61 -8.67
CA TYR A 84 -3.97 -4.78 -7.75
C TYR A 84 -4.59 -6.18 -7.83
N LYS A 85 -4.67 -6.77 -9.03
CA LYS A 85 -5.28 -8.09 -9.24
C LYS A 85 -4.58 -9.17 -8.42
N ASP A 86 -3.25 -9.19 -8.43
CA ASP A 86 -2.44 -10.14 -7.66
C ASP A 86 -2.67 -9.94 -6.17
N LYS A 87 -2.61 -8.68 -5.67
CA LYS A 87 -2.89 -8.38 -4.26
C LYS A 87 -4.30 -8.82 -3.86
N ASN A 88 -5.30 -8.56 -4.70
CA ASN A 88 -6.67 -8.96 -4.44
C ASN A 88 -6.83 -10.50 -4.41
N ASN A 89 -6.07 -11.22 -5.23
CA ASN A 89 -6.05 -12.69 -5.19
C ASN A 89 -5.43 -13.20 -3.88
N ILE A 90 -4.32 -12.63 -3.43
CA ILE A 90 -3.68 -13.02 -2.15
C ILE A 90 -4.60 -12.71 -0.97
N TYR A 91 -5.31 -11.59 -1.01
CA TYR A 91 -6.33 -11.26 -0.02
C TYR A 91 -7.42 -12.35 0.07
N LYS A 92 -7.96 -12.78 -1.08
CA LYS A 92 -8.93 -13.89 -1.14
C LYS A 92 -8.35 -15.18 -0.60
N ASP A 93 -7.10 -15.49 -0.94
CA ASP A 93 -6.46 -16.73 -0.47
C ASP A 93 -6.35 -16.76 1.03
N LEU A 94 -5.89 -15.67 1.65
CA LEU A 94 -5.77 -15.58 3.09
C LEU A 94 -7.11 -15.85 3.77
N ILE A 95 -8.17 -15.23 3.26
CA ILE A 95 -9.51 -15.41 3.79
C ILE A 95 -9.97 -16.86 3.62
N GLN A 96 -9.78 -17.45 2.44
CA GLN A 96 -10.12 -18.86 2.22
C GLN A 96 -9.35 -19.79 3.15
N GLN A 97 -8.07 -19.52 3.40
CA GLN A 97 -7.26 -20.32 4.31
C GLN A 97 -7.75 -20.18 5.75
N ILE A 98 -8.12 -18.98 6.21
CA ILE A 98 -8.76 -18.77 7.51
C ILE A 98 -10.08 -19.55 7.58
N GLU A 99 -10.94 -19.41 6.57
CA GLU A 99 -12.25 -20.07 6.46
C GLU A 99 -12.18 -21.60 6.46
N LYS A 100 -11.04 -22.21 6.12
CA LYS A 100 -10.84 -23.66 6.29
C LYS A 100 -10.77 -24.09 7.76
N HIS A 101 -10.34 -23.20 8.65
CA HIS A 101 -10.14 -23.47 10.07
C HIS A 101 -11.29 -22.95 10.95
N ILE A 102 -12.20 -22.13 10.40
CA ILE A 102 -13.35 -21.58 11.12
C ILE A 102 -14.68 -22.08 10.53
N SER A 103 -15.72 -22.18 11.36
CA SER A 103 -17.05 -22.68 10.94
C SER A 103 -17.97 -21.61 10.32
N HIS A 104 -17.53 -20.35 10.24
CA HIS A 104 -18.32 -19.24 9.72
C HIS A 104 -17.52 -18.40 8.72
N PRO A 105 -18.17 -17.60 7.85
CA PRO A 105 -17.47 -16.71 6.93
C PRO A 105 -16.59 -15.72 7.68
N TYR A 106 -15.38 -15.48 7.19
CA TYR A 106 -14.48 -14.50 7.79
C TYR A 106 -14.80 -13.10 7.27
N ASN A 107 -14.98 -12.14 8.17
CA ASN A 107 -15.11 -10.73 7.83
C ASN A 107 -14.37 -9.87 8.84
N THR A 108 -13.63 -8.88 8.36
CA THR A 108 -12.98 -7.91 9.23
C THR A 108 -14.02 -7.00 9.88
N ASN A 109 -14.01 -6.97 11.22
CA ASN A 109 -14.93 -6.15 12.02
C ASN A 109 -14.80 -4.66 11.68
N GLU A 110 -15.92 -3.92 11.77
CA GLU A 110 -15.95 -2.49 11.48
C GLU A 110 -14.98 -1.69 12.35
N ALA A 111 -14.95 -1.96 13.65
CA ALA A 111 -14.03 -1.33 14.58
C ALA A 111 -12.56 -1.52 14.18
N THR A 112 -12.20 -2.72 13.73
CA THR A 112 -10.84 -3.02 13.27
C THR A 112 -10.47 -2.26 12.00
N ARG A 113 -11.41 -2.14 11.04
CA ARG A 113 -11.18 -1.32 9.84
C ARG A 113 -11.04 0.16 10.17
N ILE A 114 -11.83 0.68 11.12
CA ILE A 114 -11.67 2.06 11.60
C ILE A 114 -10.28 2.25 12.21
N ASP A 115 -9.84 1.32 13.06
CA ASP A 115 -8.50 1.34 13.66
C ASP A 115 -7.38 1.31 12.60
N MET A 116 -7.48 0.45 11.59
CA MET A 116 -6.52 0.43 10.47
C MET A 116 -6.41 1.78 9.75
N LEU A 117 -7.56 2.40 9.46
CA LEU A 117 -7.60 3.69 8.79
C LEU A 117 -7.01 4.81 9.66
N CYS A 118 -7.33 4.80 10.96
CA CYS A 118 -6.75 5.70 11.95
C CYS A 118 -5.24 5.52 12.08
N LYS A 119 -4.75 4.27 12.10
CA LYS A 119 -3.31 3.96 12.10
C LYS A 119 -2.62 4.48 10.86
N THR A 120 -3.15 4.21 9.67
CA THR A 120 -2.59 4.73 8.41
C THR A 120 -2.48 6.26 8.42
N LYS A 121 -3.54 6.95 8.84
CA LYS A 121 -3.53 8.41 8.93
C LYS A 121 -2.50 8.90 9.97
N SER A 122 -2.47 8.28 11.14
CA SER A 122 -1.54 8.65 12.21
C SER A 122 -0.08 8.43 11.79
N SER A 123 0.23 7.32 11.10
CA SER A 123 1.58 7.09 10.55
C SER A 123 1.98 8.21 9.60
N ILE A 124 1.12 8.60 8.66
CA ILE A 124 1.45 9.71 7.73
C ILE A 124 1.63 11.03 8.49
N ASP A 125 0.68 11.38 9.36
CA ASP A 125 0.71 12.66 10.09
C ASP A 125 1.94 12.75 11.00
N GLN A 126 2.29 11.67 11.74
CA GLN A 126 3.44 11.64 12.63
C GLN A 126 4.76 11.68 11.87
N VAL A 127 4.89 10.88 10.82
CA VAL A 127 6.14 10.74 10.08
C VAL A 127 6.48 12.05 9.36
N PHE A 128 5.49 12.75 8.81
CA PHE A 128 5.73 14.01 8.11
C PHE A 128 5.63 15.27 8.98
N SER A 129 5.08 15.19 10.20
CA SER A 129 5.05 16.33 11.12
C SER A 129 6.46 16.90 11.32
N ASP A 130 6.60 18.21 11.16
CA ASP A 130 7.86 18.95 11.29
C ASP A 130 9.01 18.48 10.37
N SER A 131 8.72 17.66 9.35
CA SER A 131 9.71 17.21 8.37
C SER A 131 9.99 18.25 7.29
N ASN A 132 11.22 18.28 6.78
CA ASN A 132 11.58 19.09 5.62
C ASN A 132 10.81 18.69 4.35
N LEU A 133 10.49 17.40 4.20
CA LEU A 133 9.66 16.87 3.11
C LEU A 133 8.26 17.50 3.08
N LEU A 134 7.65 17.74 4.25
CA LEU A 134 6.35 18.41 4.34
C LEU A 134 6.46 19.87 3.89
N ILE A 135 7.52 20.58 4.30
CA ILE A 135 7.75 21.97 3.90
C ILE A 135 7.90 22.08 2.37
N TRP A 136 8.67 21.17 1.77
CA TRP A 136 8.87 21.14 0.32
C TRP A 136 7.59 20.80 -0.44
N ALA A 137 6.78 19.84 0.05
CA ALA A 137 5.61 19.34 -0.68
C ALA A 137 4.26 19.73 -0.02
N GLN A 138 4.20 20.91 0.62
CA GLN A 138 3.07 21.33 1.45
C GLN A 138 1.72 21.33 0.70
N LYS A 139 1.70 21.82 -0.54
CA LYS A 139 0.48 21.81 -1.38
C LYS A 139 -0.04 20.38 -1.57
N SER A 140 0.84 19.46 -1.96
CA SER A 140 0.49 18.05 -2.16
C SER A 140 0.03 17.41 -0.84
N PHE A 141 0.61 17.77 0.29
CA PHE A 141 0.13 17.27 1.58
C PHE A 141 -1.32 17.72 1.88
N TYR A 142 -1.66 18.98 1.66
CA TYR A 142 -3.04 19.46 1.86
C TYR A 142 -4.03 18.81 0.89
N GLU A 143 -3.65 18.59 -0.36
CA GLU A 143 -4.46 17.83 -1.32
C GLU A 143 -4.72 16.39 -0.82
N TYR A 144 -3.69 15.73 -0.30
CA TYR A 144 -3.83 14.44 0.36
C TYR A 144 -4.81 14.51 1.53
N CYS A 145 -4.68 15.47 2.45
CA CYS A 145 -5.58 15.59 3.59
C CYS A 145 -7.04 15.75 3.15
N ASN A 146 -7.28 16.56 2.11
CA ASN A 146 -8.63 16.76 1.56
C ASN A 146 -9.21 15.48 0.97
N ILE A 147 -8.43 14.74 0.18
CA ILE A 147 -8.87 13.48 -0.46
C ILE A 147 -9.05 12.38 0.59
N TRP A 148 -8.11 12.26 1.53
CA TRP A 148 -8.11 11.18 2.52
C TRP A 148 -9.17 11.36 3.60
N ARG A 149 -9.65 12.60 3.84
CA ARG A 149 -10.78 12.88 4.74
C ARG A 149 -12.06 12.16 4.30
N ASP A 150 -12.25 11.99 2.99
CA ASP A 150 -13.45 11.37 2.43
C ASP A 150 -13.35 9.83 2.36
N VAL A 151 -12.16 9.26 2.60
CA VAL A 151 -11.94 7.82 2.68
C VAL A 151 -12.50 7.30 4.00
N THR A 152 -13.35 6.27 3.93
CA THR A 152 -13.99 5.67 5.11
C THR A 152 -13.69 4.17 5.20
N HIS A 153 -13.99 3.56 6.36
CA HIS A 153 -13.83 2.11 6.59
C HIS A 153 -14.63 1.23 5.61
N LYS A 154 -15.57 1.80 4.85
CA LYS A 154 -16.39 1.09 3.85
C LYS A 154 -15.66 0.87 2.53
N TYR A 155 -14.48 1.46 2.35
CA TYR A 155 -13.76 1.47 1.08
C TYR A 155 -12.83 0.26 0.91
N PHE A 156 -12.64 -0.54 1.96
CA PHE A 156 -11.73 -1.68 1.96
C PHE A 156 -12.20 -2.80 2.90
N ALA A 157 -11.76 -4.03 2.61
CA ALA A 157 -12.01 -5.23 3.41
C ALA A 157 -13.45 -5.35 3.93
N THR A 158 -14.44 -5.00 3.09
CA THR A 158 -15.86 -5.09 3.48
C THR A 158 -16.44 -6.48 3.30
N ASN A 159 -15.84 -7.27 2.43
CA ASN A 159 -16.27 -8.62 2.10
C ASN A 159 -15.04 -9.51 1.90
N SER A 160 -15.27 -10.82 1.82
CA SER A 160 -14.23 -11.81 1.56
C SER A 160 -13.69 -11.81 0.12
N THR A 161 -14.24 -10.98 -0.78
CA THR A 161 -13.94 -11.04 -2.22
C THR A 161 -13.07 -9.89 -2.73
N ASN A 162 -13.13 -8.72 -2.12
CA ASN A 162 -12.43 -7.54 -2.61
C ASN A 162 -11.61 -6.86 -1.51
N LEU A 163 -10.33 -6.66 -1.78
CA LEU A 163 -9.43 -5.88 -0.93
C LEU A 163 -9.93 -4.43 -0.80
N PHE A 164 -10.24 -3.80 -1.92
CA PHE A 164 -10.90 -2.50 -2.00
C PHE A 164 -12.31 -2.63 -2.54
N SER A 165 -13.25 -2.03 -1.82
CA SER A 165 -14.68 -2.11 -2.10
C SER A 165 -15.05 -1.16 -3.22
N GLU A 166 -15.99 -1.58 -4.07
CA GLU A 166 -16.58 -0.72 -5.08
C GLU A 166 -17.63 0.16 -4.41
N VAL A 167 -17.29 1.44 -4.24
CA VAL A 167 -18.20 2.44 -3.70
C VAL A 167 -18.66 3.33 -4.85
N SER A 168 -19.98 3.60 -4.90
CA SER A 168 -20.64 4.45 -5.89
C SER A 168 -20.31 5.94 -5.71
N CYS A 169 -19.03 6.27 -5.61
CA CYS A 169 -18.52 7.62 -5.47
C CYS A 169 -17.51 7.90 -6.61
N SER A 170 -17.25 9.17 -6.88
CA SER A 170 -16.21 9.59 -7.85
C SER A 170 -14.80 9.10 -7.47
N TYR A 171 -14.60 8.72 -6.20
CA TYR A 171 -13.33 8.29 -5.60
C TYR A 171 -13.34 6.79 -5.32
N SER A 172 -12.31 6.07 -5.76
CA SER A 172 -12.13 4.65 -5.45
C SER A 172 -10.66 4.36 -5.18
N LEU A 173 -10.35 3.75 -4.03
CA LEU A 173 -9.00 3.33 -3.67
C LEU A 173 -8.40 2.40 -4.75
N LYS A 174 -9.22 1.54 -5.34
CA LYS A 174 -8.82 0.69 -6.47
C LYS A 174 -8.41 1.51 -7.68
N LYS A 175 -9.20 2.51 -8.09
CA LYS A 175 -8.84 3.39 -9.21
C LYS A 175 -7.58 4.20 -8.91
N MET A 176 -7.42 4.71 -7.69
CA MET A 176 -6.21 5.42 -7.27
C MET A 176 -4.98 4.52 -7.34
N TYR A 177 -5.11 3.26 -6.92
CA TYR A 177 -4.05 2.27 -7.04
C TYR A 177 -3.71 1.96 -8.50
N GLU A 178 -4.70 1.53 -9.29
CA GLU A 178 -4.49 1.02 -10.66
C GLU A 178 -4.11 2.13 -11.66
N ASN A 179 -4.76 3.29 -11.58
CA ASN A 179 -4.60 4.36 -12.57
C ASN A 179 -3.47 5.33 -12.26
N HIS A 180 -3.09 5.50 -10.98
CA HIS A 180 -2.09 6.48 -10.57
C HIS A 180 -0.87 5.79 -9.96
N LEU A 181 -1.01 5.16 -8.78
CA LEU A 181 0.12 4.58 -8.04
C LEU A 181 0.88 3.53 -8.87
N TYR A 182 0.17 2.55 -9.43
CA TYR A 182 0.78 1.45 -10.17
C TYR A 182 1.46 1.93 -11.46
N LYS A 183 0.83 2.84 -12.21
CA LYS A 183 1.44 3.42 -13.41
C LYS A 183 2.67 4.26 -13.07
N TYR A 184 2.59 5.04 -11.99
CA TYR A 184 3.69 5.85 -11.50
C TYR A 184 4.89 4.98 -11.06
N ARG A 185 4.64 3.89 -10.32
CA ARG A 185 5.65 2.88 -9.95
C ARG A 185 6.31 2.28 -11.18
N ASN A 186 5.51 1.81 -12.15
CA ASN A 186 6.05 1.21 -13.37
C ASN A 186 6.89 2.20 -14.17
N ARG A 187 6.45 3.45 -14.29
CA ARG A 187 7.22 4.50 -14.95
C ARG A 187 8.59 4.64 -14.31
N ILE A 188 8.63 4.80 -13.00
CA ILE A 188 9.88 5.02 -12.27
C ILE A 188 10.81 3.80 -12.31
N ALA A 189 10.27 2.60 -12.07
CA ALA A 189 11.06 1.38 -12.00
C ALA A 189 11.63 0.98 -13.38
N HIS A 190 10.90 1.26 -14.44
CA HIS A 190 11.31 0.96 -15.82
C HIS A 190 11.85 2.18 -16.55
N ASN A 191 12.39 3.18 -15.85
CA ASN A 191 13.02 4.39 -16.41
C ASN A 191 14.25 4.07 -17.30
N THR A 192 14.05 3.33 -18.39
CA THR A 192 14.93 3.15 -19.55
C THR A 192 14.92 4.36 -20.49
N GLN A 193 14.19 5.43 -20.14
CA GLN A 193 14.07 6.64 -20.93
C GLN A 193 14.52 7.87 -20.14
N SER A 194 15.84 8.00 -19.98
CA SER A 194 16.54 9.23 -19.59
C SER A 194 16.32 10.44 -20.53
N TYR A 195 15.32 10.40 -21.44
CA TYR A 195 15.16 11.36 -22.55
C TYR A 195 13.74 11.89 -22.81
N GLN A 196 12.69 11.45 -22.12
CA GLN A 196 11.37 12.04 -22.35
C GLN A 196 11.15 13.29 -21.50
N GLN A 197 10.83 14.42 -22.14
CA GLN A 197 10.26 15.60 -21.47
C GLN A 197 8.88 15.23 -20.90
N ASN A 198 8.88 14.64 -19.72
CA ASN A 198 7.69 14.15 -19.02
C ASN A 198 7.05 15.26 -18.16
N LEU A 199 6.96 16.48 -18.70
CA LEU A 199 6.15 17.53 -18.08
C LEU A 199 4.68 17.24 -18.42
N PRO A 200 3.77 17.27 -17.43
CA PRO A 200 2.35 17.14 -17.71
C PRO A 200 1.93 18.26 -18.68
N THR A 201 1.11 17.91 -19.67
CA THR A 201 0.56 18.92 -20.57
C THR A 201 -0.40 19.83 -19.80
N LEU A 202 -0.65 21.04 -20.29
CA LEU A 202 -1.64 21.93 -19.66
C LEU A 202 -3.02 21.27 -19.50
N LYS A 203 -3.43 20.42 -20.47
CA LYS A 203 -4.66 19.63 -20.39
C LYS A 203 -4.62 18.58 -19.29
N THR A 204 -3.45 18.01 -19.02
CA THR A 204 -3.24 17.06 -17.92
C THR A 204 -3.29 17.77 -16.58
N LEU A 205 -2.76 18.99 -16.49
CA LEU A 205 -2.83 19.82 -15.28
C LEU A 205 -4.23 20.35 -15.00
N GLU A 206 -5.01 20.58 -16.05
CA GLU A 206 -6.42 20.97 -15.98
C GLU A 206 -7.33 19.79 -15.56
N ASP A 207 -6.84 18.55 -15.66
CA ASP A 207 -7.59 17.36 -15.29
C ASP A 207 -7.70 17.23 -13.76
N ASP A 208 -8.93 17.17 -13.24
CA ASP A 208 -9.26 16.92 -11.84
C ASP A 208 -8.67 15.61 -11.29
N TYR A 209 -8.26 14.67 -12.16
CA TYR A 209 -7.57 13.43 -11.75
C TYR A 209 -6.06 13.62 -11.48
N HIS A 210 -5.45 14.74 -11.88
CA HIS A 210 -4.02 15.00 -11.65
C HIS A 210 -3.67 15.11 -10.15
N ARG A 211 -4.60 15.58 -9.32
CA ARG A 211 -4.41 15.63 -7.84
C ARG A 211 -4.15 14.27 -7.18
N TYR A 212 -4.44 13.16 -7.87
CA TYR A 212 -4.10 11.83 -7.38
C TYR A 212 -2.64 11.44 -7.65
N GLU A 213 -1.92 12.20 -8.47
CA GLU A 213 -0.48 12.05 -8.68
C GLU A 213 0.32 12.64 -7.53
N ASN A 214 0.22 11.99 -6.36
CA ASN A 214 0.65 12.55 -5.09
C ASN A 214 1.30 11.49 -4.21
N TYR A 215 2.56 11.71 -3.82
CA TYR A 215 3.32 10.76 -3.00
C TYR A 215 2.66 10.46 -1.66
N PHE A 216 2.04 11.43 -1.00
CA PHE A 216 1.37 11.21 0.29
C PHE A 216 0.18 10.26 0.14
N ILE A 217 -0.58 10.40 -0.95
CA ILE A 217 -1.64 9.44 -1.32
C ILE A 217 -1.05 8.05 -1.55
N TYR A 218 0.07 7.97 -2.28
CA TYR A 218 0.72 6.69 -2.57
C TYR A 218 1.19 5.99 -1.29
N PHE A 219 1.87 6.71 -0.39
CA PHE A 219 2.29 6.17 0.90
C PHE A 219 1.11 5.73 1.75
N ALA A 220 0.05 6.53 1.83
CA ALA A 220 -1.14 6.19 2.59
C ALA A 220 -1.81 4.90 2.06
N ILE A 221 -1.92 4.73 0.74
CA ILE A 221 -2.44 3.50 0.14
C ILE A 221 -1.54 2.30 0.46
N LEU A 222 -0.21 2.45 0.37
CA LEU A 222 0.72 1.36 0.67
C LEU A 222 0.64 0.94 2.14
N ILE A 223 0.62 1.90 3.06
CA ILE A 223 0.49 1.64 4.50
C ILE A 223 -0.88 1.03 4.82
N LEU A 224 -1.96 1.49 4.18
CA LEU A 224 -3.29 0.89 4.37
C LEU A 224 -3.31 -0.58 3.94
N ILE A 225 -2.78 -0.88 2.76
CA ILE A 225 -2.67 -2.27 2.28
C ILE A 225 -1.85 -3.10 3.28
N ASP A 226 -0.72 -2.57 3.75
CA ASP A 226 0.14 -3.24 4.72
C ASP A 226 -0.61 -3.58 6.02
N ASN A 227 -1.32 -2.60 6.58
CA ASN A 227 -2.13 -2.76 7.78
C ASN A 227 -3.21 -3.84 7.61
N ILE A 228 -3.88 -3.89 6.45
CA ILE A 228 -4.89 -4.91 6.14
C ILE A 228 -4.26 -6.29 6.11
N PHE A 229 -3.19 -6.49 5.34
CA PHE A 229 -2.54 -7.79 5.18
C PHE A 229 -1.92 -8.28 6.49
N THR A 230 -1.23 -7.40 7.22
CA THR A 230 -0.63 -7.76 8.50
C THR A 230 -1.69 -8.16 9.53
N HIS A 231 -2.85 -7.52 9.55
CA HIS A 231 -3.93 -7.93 10.45
C HIS A 231 -4.53 -9.30 10.07
N ILE A 232 -4.95 -9.48 8.81
CA ILE A 232 -5.55 -10.75 8.37
C ILE A 232 -4.55 -11.89 8.52
N TYR A 233 -3.27 -11.64 8.30
CA TYR A 233 -2.23 -12.64 8.52
C TYR A 233 -2.07 -13.01 10.01
N ARG A 234 -2.23 -12.07 10.94
CA ARG A 234 -2.26 -12.40 12.39
C ARG A 234 -3.44 -13.30 12.72
N ASP A 235 -4.62 -12.98 12.19
CA ASP A 235 -5.83 -13.77 12.40
C ASP A 235 -5.64 -15.19 11.82
N TYR A 236 -5.00 -15.32 10.66
CA TYR A 236 -4.59 -16.63 10.11
C TYR A 236 -3.66 -17.40 11.04
N LEU A 237 -2.61 -16.76 11.58
CA LEU A 237 -1.70 -17.42 12.52
C LEU A 237 -2.44 -17.91 13.77
N GLN A 238 -3.39 -17.13 14.30
CA GLN A 238 -4.22 -17.55 15.44
C GLN A 238 -5.03 -18.80 15.10
N THR A 239 -5.63 -18.88 13.91
CA THR A 239 -6.38 -20.08 13.50
C THR A 239 -5.52 -21.33 13.37
N LEU A 240 -4.21 -21.19 13.09
CA LEU A 240 -3.29 -22.32 13.05
C LEU A 240 -2.84 -22.77 14.44
N GLU A 241 -2.77 -21.86 15.41
CA GLU A 241 -2.42 -22.19 16.80
C GLU A 241 -3.58 -22.89 17.54
N GLU A 242 -4.81 -22.65 17.10
CA GLU A 242 -6.04 -23.25 17.66
C GLU A 242 -6.42 -24.60 17.01
N ALA A 243 -5.79 -24.97 15.89
CA ALA A 243 -6.06 -26.21 15.13
C ALA A 243 -5.19 -27.40 15.58
#